data_AF-A0A4V1R104-F1
#
_entry.id   AF-A0A4V1R104-F1
#
_cell.length_a   1.000
_cell.length_b   1.000
_cell.length_c   1.000
_cell.angle_alpha   90.00
_cell.angle_beta   90.00
_cell.angle_gamma   90.00
#
_symmetry.space_group_name_H-M   'P 1'
#
loop_
_entity.id
_entity.type
_entity.pdbx_description
1 polymer ?
#
loop_
_entity_poly.entity_id
_entity_poly.type
_entity_poly.pdbx_seq_one_letter_code
_entity_poly.pdbx_strand_id
1 'polypeptide(L)'
;MKRWLKLGILCALIAIIVMPMTAQAAESVWARSAKECLHSPQVKLNQELRKLWSDHVIWTRNFIVSDLADLEDKEKTLGRLLKNQQDIGNAIKPFYGEDAGNKLAGLLREHILIAGKVIDAAKSGNQGDLEKYNKEWFQNADSIAKFLSSINSNWSEKELRNILHTHLKLVTEDVVARLGKNWDADIVAFDTNLNHMLMLADVMSEGIIKQFPEQFK
;
A
#
# COMPACT_ATOMS: atom_id res chain seq x y z
N MET A 1 -35.67 -89.17 -1.90
CA MET A 1 -37.13 -89.45 -1.90
C MET A 1 -37.84 -88.41 -1.05
N LYS A 2 -39.03 -87.96 -1.47
CA LYS A 2 -39.90 -86.86 -0.97
C LYS A 2 -39.40 -85.45 -1.35
N ARG A 3 -39.69 -84.95 -2.56
CA ARG A 3 -40.96 -84.53 -3.20
C ARG A 3 -41.36 -83.08 -2.85
N TRP A 4 -41.11 -82.15 -3.79
CA TRP A 4 -42.10 -81.30 -4.49
C TRP A 4 -42.49 -80.02 -3.71
N LEU A 5 -42.82 -78.86 -4.27
CA LEU A 5 -42.71 -78.19 -5.57
C LEU A 5 -43.41 -76.82 -5.33
N LYS A 6 -42.96 -75.76 -6.02
CA LYS A 6 -43.66 -74.48 -6.29
C LYS A 6 -43.69 -73.43 -5.16
N LEU A 7 -43.02 -72.29 -5.34
CA LEU A 7 -43.41 -71.08 -6.09
C LEU A 7 -44.54 -70.29 -5.40
N GLY A 8 -44.17 -69.15 -4.82
CA GLY A 8 -45.08 -68.12 -4.31
C GLY A 8 -44.36 -66.77 -4.34
N ILE A 9 -44.52 -66.07 -5.45
CA ILE A 9 -44.00 -64.73 -5.73
C ILE A 9 -44.68 -63.73 -4.78
N LEU A 10 -43.92 -62.86 -4.12
CA LEU A 10 -44.42 -61.52 -3.79
C LEU A 10 -43.29 -60.49 -3.77
N CYS A 11 -43.55 -59.41 -4.48
CA CYS A 11 -42.68 -58.31 -4.86
C CYS A 11 -42.08 -57.53 -3.68
N ALA A 12 -40.80 -57.16 -3.80
CA ALA A 12 -40.28 -55.90 -3.28
C ALA A 12 -39.06 -55.47 -4.11
N LEU A 13 -39.31 -54.61 -5.10
CA LEU A 13 -38.30 -53.80 -5.78
C LEU A 13 -37.71 -52.83 -4.74
N ILE A 14 -36.44 -53.00 -4.37
CA ILE A 14 -35.67 -51.93 -3.73
C ILE A 14 -34.79 -51.30 -4.80
N ALA A 15 -35.31 -50.25 -5.41
CA ALA A 15 -34.52 -49.30 -6.17
C ALA A 15 -33.64 -48.52 -5.18
N ILE A 16 -32.34 -48.85 -5.13
CA ILE A 16 -31.37 -47.98 -4.45
C ILE A 16 -31.12 -46.80 -5.37
N ILE A 17 -31.88 -45.73 -5.12
CA ILE A 17 -31.66 -44.42 -5.71
C ILE A 17 -30.31 -43.93 -5.18
N VAL A 18 -29.30 -43.86 -6.05
CA VAL A 18 -28.06 -43.12 -5.77
C VAL A 18 -28.44 -41.64 -5.78
N MET A 19 -28.81 -41.11 -4.61
CA MET A 19 -28.89 -39.67 -4.44
C MET A 19 -27.47 -39.11 -4.59
N PRO A 20 -27.22 -38.12 -5.46
CA PRO A 20 -25.99 -37.37 -5.38
C PRO A 20 -26.05 -36.62 -4.04
N MET A 21 -25.22 -37.03 -3.08
CA MET A 21 -24.89 -36.14 -1.96
C MET A 21 -24.20 -34.93 -2.58
N THR A 22 -24.96 -33.85 -2.81
CA THR A 22 -24.35 -32.53 -2.83
C THR A 22 -23.86 -32.30 -1.40
N ALA A 23 -22.60 -32.62 -1.16
CA ALA A 23 -21.91 -32.29 0.08
C ALA A 23 -21.84 -30.77 0.17
N GLN A 24 -22.87 -30.16 0.77
CA GLN A 24 -22.80 -28.79 1.25
C GLN A 24 -21.85 -28.83 2.45
N ALA A 25 -20.56 -28.60 2.22
CA ALA A 25 -19.62 -28.42 3.32
C ALA A 25 -20.10 -27.22 4.14
N ALA A 26 -20.64 -27.46 5.33
CA ALA A 26 -20.96 -26.40 6.27
C ALA A 26 -19.63 -25.73 6.64
N GLU A 27 -19.39 -24.51 6.15
CA GLU A 27 -18.26 -23.69 6.59
C GLU A 27 -18.29 -23.61 8.13
N SER A 28 -17.17 -23.93 8.77
CA SER A 28 -17.07 -23.87 10.23
C SER A 28 -17.27 -22.44 10.72
N VAL A 29 -17.79 -22.27 11.94
CA VAL A 29 -17.95 -20.94 12.57
C VAL A 29 -16.62 -20.18 12.60
N TRP A 30 -15.49 -20.88 12.75
CA TRP A 30 -14.15 -20.33 12.65
C TRP A 30 -13.82 -19.82 11.25
N ALA A 31 -14.14 -20.58 10.20
CA ALA A 31 -13.95 -20.16 8.81
C ALA A 31 -14.83 -18.94 8.47
N ARG A 32 -16.07 -18.89 8.96
CA ARG A 32 -16.97 -17.75 8.78
C ARG A 32 -16.49 -16.51 9.54
N SER A 33 -16.07 -16.66 10.79
CA SER A 33 -15.54 -15.55 11.61
C SER A 33 -14.22 -15.00 11.07
N ALA A 34 -13.31 -15.87 10.62
CA ALA A 34 -12.07 -15.45 9.96
C ALA A 34 -12.36 -14.70 8.65
N LYS A 35 -13.34 -15.16 7.86
CA LYS A 35 -13.78 -14.52 6.62
C LYS A 35 -14.43 -13.17 6.86
N GLU A 36 -15.25 -13.01 7.90
CA GLU A 36 -15.81 -11.72 8.31
C GLU A 36 -14.72 -10.74 8.78
N CYS A 37 -13.72 -11.21 9.54
CA CYS A 37 -12.61 -10.38 9.99
C CYS A 37 -11.74 -9.88 8.82
N LEU A 38 -11.43 -10.75 7.85
CA LEU A 38 -10.63 -10.39 6.66
C LEU A 38 -11.35 -9.44 5.69
N HIS A 39 -12.68 -9.32 5.79
CA HIS A 39 -13.48 -8.46 4.92
C HIS A 39 -14.05 -7.22 5.61
N SER A 40 -13.61 -6.93 6.83
CA SER A 40 -14.07 -5.76 7.57
C SER A 40 -13.68 -4.46 6.83
N PRO A 41 -14.49 -3.38 6.93
CA PRO A 41 -14.16 -2.08 6.34
C PRO A 41 -12.79 -1.55 6.79
N GLN A 42 -12.40 -1.79 8.05
CA GLN A 42 -11.10 -1.39 8.60
C GLN A 42 -9.94 -2.08 7.88
N VAL A 43 -10.03 -3.41 7.72
CA VAL A 43 -8.98 -4.19 7.04
C VAL A 43 -8.88 -3.76 5.58
N LYS A 44 -10.01 -3.50 4.90
CA LYS A 44 -10.02 -3.01 3.53
C LYS A 44 -9.29 -1.67 3.38
N LEU A 45 -9.60 -0.69 4.24
CA LEU A 45 -8.91 0.61 4.21
C LEU A 45 -7.41 0.44 4.48
N ASN A 46 -7.04 -0.33 5.50
CA ASN A 46 -5.63 -0.57 5.82
C ASN A 46 -4.89 -1.18 4.62
N GLN A 47 -5.46 -2.21 3.98
CA GLN A 47 -4.84 -2.82 2.80
C GLN A 47 -4.76 -1.89 1.59
N GLU A 48 -5.79 -1.06 1.37
CA GLU A 48 -5.77 -0.06 0.30
C GLU A 48 -4.65 0.95 0.51
N LEU A 49 -4.52 1.50 1.73
CA LEU A 49 -3.44 2.44 2.05
C LEU A 49 -2.06 1.78 2.01
N ARG A 50 -1.91 0.56 2.55
CA ARG A 50 -0.64 -0.19 2.47
C ARG A 50 -0.25 -0.44 1.02
N LYS A 51 -1.20 -0.76 0.14
CA LYS A 51 -0.94 -0.90 -1.29
C LYS A 51 -0.46 0.43 -1.89
N LEU A 52 -1.14 1.54 -1.61
CA LEU A 52 -0.79 2.84 -2.19
C LEU A 52 0.58 3.35 -1.73
N TRP A 53 0.93 3.17 -0.46
CA TRP A 53 2.25 3.54 0.07
C TRP A 53 3.36 2.55 -0.34
N SER A 54 3.03 1.27 -0.56
CA SER A 54 3.96 0.33 -1.19
C SER A 54 4.22 0.70 -2.65
N ASP A 55 3.16 1.01 -3.41
CA ASP A 55 3.26 1.52 -4.78
C ASP A 55 4.16 2.77 -4.80
N HIS A 56 4.00 3.69 -3.85
CA HIS A 56 4.87 4.87 -3.74
C HIS A 56 6.36 4.48 -3.67
N VAL A 57 6.74 3.62 -2.73
CA VAL A 57 8.16 3.19 -2.58
C VAL A 57 8.66 2.45 -3.82
N ILE A 58 7.85 1.53 -4.35
CA ILE A 58 8.21 0.73 -5.54
C ILE A 58 8.42 1.64 -6.74
N TRP A 59 7.53 2.60 -7.01
CA TRP A 59 7.66 3.47 -8.17
C TRP A 59 8.75 4.53 -7.99
N THR A 60 9.02 4.98 -6.76
CA THR A 60 10.20 5.80 -6.43
C THR A 60 11.48 5.03 -6.75
N ARG A 61 11.57 3.77 -6.32
CA ARG A 61 12.71 2.89 -6.62
C ARG A 61 12.90 2.70 -8.13
N ASN A 62 11.84 2.39 -8.87
CA ASN A 62 11.91 2.24 -10.32
C ASN A 62 12.37 3.53 -11.00
N PHE A 63 11.87 4.68 -10.55
CA PHE A 63 12.31 5.98 -11.07
C PHE A 63 13.79 6.23 -10.79
N ILE A 64 14.28 6.01 -9.57
CA ILE A 64 15.71 6.14 -9.22
C ILE A 64 16.57 5.24 -10.10
N VAL A 65 16.16 3.98 -10.29
CA VAL A 65 16.86 3.01 -11.14
C VAL A 65 16.95 3.52 -12.58
N SER A 66 15.83 3.93 -13.16
CA SER A 66 15.77 4.40 -14.54
C SER A 66 16.52 5.71 -14.75
N ASP A 67 16.41 6.66 -13.82
CA ASP A 67 17.04 7.96 -13.94
C ASP A 67 18.56 7.88 -13.78
N LEU A 68 19.06 7.20 -12.74
CA LEU A 68 20.50 7.09 -12.51
C LEU A 68 21.22 6.30 -13.60
N ALA A 69 20.54 5.33 -14.25
CA ALA A 69 21.11 4.51 -15.31
C ALA A 69 20.76 4.99 -16.73
N ASP A 70 20.14 6.16 -16.88
CA ASP A 70 19.74 6.74 -18.17
C ASP A 70 18.89 5.79 -19.04
N LEU A 71 17.96 5.07 -18.42
CA LEU A 71 17.07 4.14 -19.11
C LEU A 71 15.94 4.88 -19.86
N GLU A 72 15.56 4.33 -21.02
CA GLU A 72 14.53 4.90 -21.90
C GLU A 72 13.12 4.95 -21.25
N ASP A 73 12.90 4.17 -20.19
CA ASP A 73 11.61 4.08 -19.50
C ASP A 73 11.43 5.13 -18.38
N LYS A 74 12.42 5.98 -18.13
CA LYS A 74 12.40 7.01 -17.06
C LYS A 74 11.10 7.81 -17.01
N GLU A 75 10.67 8.36 -18.14
CA GLU A 75 9.46 9.21 -18.16
C GLU A 75 8.19 8.40 -17.87
N LYS A 76 8.19 7.11 -18.17
CA LYS A 76 7.07 6.21 -17.85
C LYS A 76 7.03 5.88 -16.37
N THR A 77 8.19 5.60 -15.76
CA THR A 77 8.27 5.33 -14.31
C THR A 77 7.92 6.58 -13.49
N LEU A 78 8.41 7.76 -13.89
CA LEU A 78 8.03 9.04 -13.30
C LEU A 78 6.53 9.30 -13.44
N GLY A 79 5.97 9.11 -14.64
CA GLY A 79 4.53 9.30 -14.88
C GLY A 79 3.66 8.42 -13.97
N ARG A 80 4.05 7.16 -13.77
CA ARG A 80 3.34 6.23 -12.89
C ARG A 80 3.48 6.59 -11.41
N LEU A 81 4.67 7.04 -10.99
CA LEU A 81 4.92 7.56 -9.64
C LEU A 81 4.07 8.80 -9.35
N LEU A 82 4.02 9.74 -10.29
CA LEU A 82 3.18 10.94 -10.15
C LEU A 82 1.68 10.60 -10.10
N LYS A 83 1.23 9.60 -10.87
CA LYS A 83 -0.15 9.10 -10.76
C LYS A 83 -0.45 8.53 -9.36
N ASN A 84 0.49 7.81 -8.76
CA ASN A 84 0.32 7.27 -7.41
C ASN A 84 0.04 8.38 -6.37
N GLN A 85 0.59 9.59 -6.54
CA GLN A 85 0.32 10.72 -5.63
C GLN A 85 -1.14 11.18 -5.71
N GLN A 86 -1.72 11.16 -6.91
CA GLN A 86 -3.15 11.40 -7.10
C GLN A 86 -4.00 10.26 -6.50
N ASP A 87 -3.57 9.01 -6.67
CA ASP A 87 -4.26 7.85 -6.10
C ASP A 87 -4.30 7.92 -4.57
N ILE A 88 -3.20 8.32 -3.91
CA ILE A 88 -3.15 8.57 -2.46
C ILE A 88 -4.10 9.70 -2.04
N GLY A 89 -4.08 10.83 -2.75
CA GLY A 89 -5.01 11.93 -2.48
C GLY A 89 -6.48 11.53 -2.65
N ASN A 90 -6.78 10.71 -3.66
CA ASN A 90 -8.13 10.20 -3.90
C ASN A 90 -8.61 9.27 -2.79
N ALA A 91 -7.74 8.43 -2.23
CA ALA A 91 -8.09 7.49 -1.17
C ALA A 91 -8.60 8.16 0.11
N ILE A 92 -8.23 9.43 0.36
CA ILE A 92 -8.66 10.16 1.55
C ILE A 92 -9.95 10.99 1.33
N LYS A 93 -10.38 11.17 0.07
CA LYS A 93 -11.56 11.99 -0.28
C LYS A 93 -12.87 11.53 0.36
N PRO A 94 -13.17 10.21 0.49
CA PRO A 94 -14.38 9.75 1.15
C PRO A 94 -14.51 10.23 2.61
N PHE A 95 -13.39 10.58 3.24
CA PHE A 95 -13.33 10.98 4.66
C PHE A 95 -13.22 12.49 4.84
N TYR A 96 -12.43 13.16 4.00
CA TYR A 96 -12.08 14.57 4.16
C TYR A 96 -12.58 15.50 3.04
N GLY A 97 -13.24 14.94 2.02
CA GLY A 97 -13.74 15.68 0.87
C GLY A 97 -12.71 15.94 -0.23
N GLU A 98 -13.19 16.46 -1.36
CA GLU A 98 -12.40 16.70 -2.58
C GLU A 98 -11.21 17.64 -2.34
N ASP A 99 -11.44 18.76 -1.65
CA ASP A 99 -10.41 19.78 -1.44
C ASP A 99 -9.21 19.24 -0.66
N ALA A 100 -9.46 18.48 0.41
CA ALA A 100 -8.40 17.89 1.22
C ALA A 100 -7.62 16.83 0.42
N GLY A 101 -8.31 15.96 -0.31
CA GLY A 101 -7.67 14.96 -1.17
C GLY A 101 -6.83 15.56 -2.28
N ASN A 102 -7.33 16.61 -2.95
CA ASN A 102 -6.60 17.33 -3.99
C ASN A 102 -5.41 18.10 -3.42
N LYS A 103 -5.55 18.67 -2.21
CA LYS A 103 -4.44 19.35 -1.53
C LYS A 103 -3.31 18.37 -1.18
N LEU A 104 -3.63 17.20 -0.65
CA LEU A 104 -2.64 16.15 -0.37
C LEU A 104 -1.93 15.70 -1.65
N ALA A 105 -2.69 15.40 -2.70
CA ALA A 105 -2.14 15.00 -4.00
C ALA A 105 -1.17 16.06 -4.56
N GLY A 106 -1.53 17.35 -4.44
CA GLY A 106 -0.66 18.45 -4.86
C GLY A 106 0.66 18.50 -4.10
N LEU A 107 0.63 18.41 -2.77
CA LEU A 107 1.83 18.40 -1.93
C LEU A 107 2.74 17.20 -2.24
N LEU A 108 2.15 16.01 -2.40
CA LEU A 108 2.88 14.79 -2.76
C LEU A 108 3.43 14.83 -4.18
N ARG A 109 2.72 15.44 -5.14
CA ARG A 109 3.23 15.61 -6.50
C ARG A 109 4.45 16.55 -6.50
N GLU A 110 4.36 17.66 -5.78
CA GLU A 110 5.49 18.57 -5.57
C GLU A 110 6.67 17.84 -4.91
N HIS A 111 6.40 17.00 -3.91
CA HIS A 111 7.39 16.15 -3.24
C HIS A 111 8.25 15.34 -4.22
N ILE A 112 7.61 14.63 -5.14
CA ILE A 112 8.28 13.80 -6.16
C ILE A 112 9.07 14.67 -7.15
N LEU A 113 8.53 15.81 -7.55
CA LEU A 113 9.22 16.71 -8.48
C LEU A 113 10.48 17.33 -7.85
N ILE A 114 10.46 17.64 -6.55
CA ILE A 114 11.64 18.09 -5.82
C ILE A 114 12.65 16.93 -5.68
N ALA A 115 12.18 15.72 -5.33
CA ALA A 115 13.04 14.54 -5.25
C ALA A 115 13.80 14.27 -6.56
N GLY A 116 13.15 14.44 -7.73
CA GLY A 116 13.81 14.37 -9.02
C GLY A 116 14.97 15.36 -9.16
N LYS A 117 14.79 16.62 -8.73
CA LYS A 117 15.87 17.62 -8.74
C LYS A 117 17.01 17.28 -7.77
N VAL A 118 16.70 16.68 -6.62
CA VAL A 118 17.71 16.19 -5.67
C VAL A 118 18.54 15.09 -6.32
N ILE A 119 17.91 14.14 -7.01
CA ILE A 119 18.58 13.05 -7.72
C ILE A 119 19.44 13.61 -8.87
N ASP A 120 18.91 14.52 -9.69
CA ASP A 120 19.66 15.16 -10.77
C ASP A 120 20.91 15.90 -10.25
N ALA A 121 20.77 16.64 -9.15
CA ALA A 121 21.88 17.35 -8.52
C ALA A 121 22.93 16.38 -7.95
N ALA A 122 22.49 15.29 -7.31
CA ALA A 122 23.38 14.25 -6.81
C ALA A 122 24.13 13.53 -7.95
N LYS A 123 23.42 13.16 -9.02
CA LYS A 123 23.97 12.50 -10.21
C LYS A 123 25.01 13.36 -10.92
N SER A 124 24.78 14.66 -11.02
CA SER A 124 25.70 15.63 -11.63
C SER A 124 26.82 16.10 -10.71
N GLY A 125 26.80 15.72 -9.42
CA GLY A 125 27.77 16.17 -8.42
C GLY A 125 27.65 17.66 -8.03
N ASN A 126 26.53 18.30 -8.37
CA ASN A 126 26.30 19.71 -8.09
C ASN A 126 25.87 19.91 -6.63
N GLN A 127 26.85 20.18 -5.76
CA GLN A 127 26.63 20.34 -4.32
C GLN A 127 25.71 21.52 -3.97
N GLY A 128 25.81 22.64 -4.71
CA GLY A 128 24.99 23.82 -4.45
C GLY A 128 23.50 23.57 -4.67
N ASP A 129 23.15 22.93 -5.80
CA ASP A 129 21.77 22.54 -6.08
C ASP A 129 21.31 21.40 -5.18
N LEU A 130 22.19 20.46 -4.82
CA LEU A 130 21.87 19.38 -3.91
C LEU A 130 21.47 19.91 -2.53
N GLU A 131 22.26 20.81 -1.94
CA GLU A 131 21.94 21.45 -0.66
C GLU A 131 20.61 22.21 -0.71
N LYS A 132 20.41 22.99 -1.78
CA LYS A 132 19.20 23.77 -2.00
C LYS A 132 17.96 22.89 -2.10
N TYR A 133 17.96 21.92 -3.02
CA TYR A 133 16.79 21.09 -3.26
C TYR A 133 16.52 20.11 -2.12
N ASN A 134 17.55 19.66 -1.41
CA ASN A 134 17.35 18.84 -0.21
C ASN A 134 16.64 19.66 0.89
N LYS A 135 17.02 20.92 1.10
CA LYS A 135 16.30 21.81 2.02
C LYS A 135 14.83 22.00 1.61
N GLU A 136 14.57 22.27 0.33
CA GLU A 136 13.20 22.38 -0.20
C GLU A 136 12.41 21.08 0.00
N TRP A 137 13.05 19.92 -0.16
CA TRP A 137 12.42 18.62 -0.03
C TRP A 137 11.97 18.32 1.40
N PHE A 138 12.83 18.61 2.39
CA PHE A 138 12.46 18.50 3.81
C PHE A 138 11.37 19.50 4.21
N GLN A 139 11.39 20.72 3.65
CA GLN A 139 10.32 21.71 3.89
C GLN A 139 8.97 21.28 3.31
N ASN A 140 8.96 20.62 2.15
CA ASN A 140 7.75 20.04 1.59
C ASN A 140 7.25 18.87 2.47
N ALA A 141 8.14 18.02 2.99
CA ALA A 141 7.77 16.97 3.96
C ALA A 141 7.14 17.56 5.24
N ASP A 142 7.67 18.66 5.75
CA ASP A 142 7.08 19.39 6.89
C ASP A 142 5.68 19.91 6.55
N SER A 143 5.49 20.41 5.33
CA SER A 143 4.20 20.91 4.84
C SER A 143 3.15 19.79 4.72
N ILE A 144 3.57 18.59 4.30
CA ILE A 144 2.71 17.39 4.28
C ILE A 144 2.31 17.00 5.70
N ALA A 145 3.27 16.89 6.62
CA ALA A 145 3.01 16.53 8.02
C ALA A 145 2.01 17.50 8.68
N LYS A 146 2.26 18.81 8.50
CA LYS A 146 1.39 19.87 9.02
C LYS A 146 -0.01 19.77 8.45
N PHE A 147 -0.14 19.63 7.13
CA PHE A 147 -1.45 19.50 6.48
C PHE A 147 -2.23 18.31 7.01
N LEU A 148 -1.62 17.11 7.05
CA LEU A 148 -2.27 15.91 7.54
C LEU A 148 -2.73 16.06 9.00
N SER A 149 -1.86 16.54 9.89
CA SER A 149 -2.23 16.78 11.29
C SER A 149 -3.34 17.83 11.47
N SER A 150 -3.51 18.75 10.51
CA SER A 150 -4.55 19.76 10.58
C SER A 150 -5.95 19.23 10.25
N ILE A 151 -6.05 18.13 9.50
CA ILE A 151 -7.33 17.51 9.12
C ILE A 151 -7.71 16.32 10.01
N ASN A 152 -6.75 15.76 10.76
CA ASN A 152 -6.98 14.65 11.69
C ASN A 152 -6.20 14.85 12.99
N SER A 153 -6.93 15.07 14.09
CA SER A 153 -6.36 15.26 15.43
C SER A 153 -5.70 14.00 16.02
N ASN A 154 -5.91 12.82 15.42
CA ASN A 154 -5.23 11.59 15.81
C ASN A 154 -3.82 11.48 15.22
N TRP A 155 -3.42 12.37 14.31
CA TRP A 155 -2.08 12.42 13.75
C TRP A 155 -1.27 13.56 14.36
N SER A 156 -0.23 13.22 15.11
CA SER A 156 0.71 14.19 15.64
C SER A 156 1.59 14.75 14.51
N GLU A 157 1.63 16.08 14.35
CA GLU A 157 2.53 16.74 13.37
C GLU A 157 3.98 16.31 13.59
N LYS A 158 4.43 16.27 14.85
CA LYS A 158 5.80 15.88 15.20
C LYS A 158 6.11 14.46 14.78
N GLU A 159 5.18 13.54 14.98
CA GLU A 159 5.34 12.14 14.61
C GLU A 159 5.37 11.97 13.10
N LEU A 160 4.39 12.54 12.39
CA LEU A 160 4.35 12.54 10.93
C LEU A 160 5.62 13.14 10.32
N ARG A 161 6.11 14.26 10.86
CA ARG A 161 7.36 14.88 10.41
C ARG A 161 8.54 13.93 10.59
N ASN A 162 8.66 13.27 11.74
CA ASN A 162 9.72 12.30 11.99
C ASN A 162 9.65 11.10 11.02
N ILE A 163 8.45 10.60 10.76
CA ILE A 163 8.22 9.52 9.80
C ILE A 163 8.67 9.95 8.40
N LEU A 164 8.21 11.10 7.92
CA LEU A 164 8.57 11.61 6.60
C LEU A 164 10.07 11.91 6.49
N HIS A 165 10.69 12.55 7.49
CA HIS A 165 12.13 12.80 7.49
C HIS A 165 12.95 11.51 7.46
N THR A 166 12.48 10.45 8.12
CA THR A 166 13.13 9.13 8.07
C THR A 166 13.01 8.52 6.68
N HIS A 167 11.84 8.63 6.04
CA HIS A 167 11.64 8.21 4.65
C HIS A 167 12.63 8.93 3.70
N LEU A 168 12.80 10.25 3.85
CA LEU A 168 13.70 11.05 3.00
C LEU A 168 15.15 10.60 3.15
N LYS A 169 15.57 10.26 4.38
CA LYS A 169 16.91 9.69 4.64
C LYS A 169 17.09 8.34 3.96
N LEU A 170 16.12 7.43 4.07
CA LEU A 170 16.19 6.11 3.46
C LEU A 170 16.24 6.18 1.93
N VAL A 171 15.48 7.08 1.31
CA VAL A 171 15.57 7.35 -0.13
C VAL A 171 16.93 7.94 -0.50
N THR A 172 17.48 8.82 0.34
CA THR A 172 18.85 9.35 0.14
C THR A 172 19.90 8.23 0.19
N GLU A 173 19.76 7.31 1.14
CA GLU A 173 20.65 6.14 1.29
C GLU A 173 20.59 5.23 0.07
N ASP A 174 19.39 4.96 -0.48
CA ASP A 174 19.19 4.22 -1.74
C ASP A 174 19.96 4.92 -2.89
N VAL A 175 19.72 6.21 -3.11
CA VAL A 175 20.38 6.99 -4.18
C VAL A 175 21.91 7.00 -4.03
N VAL A 176 22.42 7.25 -2.82
CA VAL A 176 23.86 7.30 -2.55
C VAL A 176 24.51 5.92 -2.74
N ALA A 177 23.88 4.86 -2.21
CA ALA A 177 24.38 3.50 -2.37
C ALA A 177 24.44 3.12 -3.86
N ARG A 178 23.42 3.49 -4.62
CA ARG A 178 23.33 3.17 -6.06
C ARG A 178 24.34 3.95 -6.90
N LEU A 179 24.51 5.25 -6.65
CA LEU A 179 25.58 6.06 -7.27
C LEU A 179 26.97 5.49 -6.96
N GLY A 180 27.17 5.01 -5.72
CA GLY A 180 28.39 4.34 -5.27
C GLY A 180 28.53 2.88 -5.73
N LYS A 181 27.55 2.33 -6.48
CA LYS A 181 27.49 0.92 -6.91
C LYS A 181 27.55 -0.09 -5.76
N ASN A 182 27.12 0.31 -4.56
CA ASN A 182 26.99 -0.56 -3.41
C ASN A 182 25.61 -1.22 -3.43
N TRP A 183 25.49 -2.32 -4.18
CA TRP A 183 24.22 -3.00 -4.43
C TRP A 183 23.59 -3.60 -3.17
N ASP A 184 24.41 -4.07 -2.23
CA ASP A 184 23.91 -4.63 -0.96
C ASP A 184 23.26 -3.54 -0.11
N ALA A 185 23.92 -2.38 0.04
CA ALA A 185 23.36 -1.25 0.78
C ALA A 185 22.12 -0.67 0.10
N ASP A 186 22.11 -0.63 -1.23
CA ASP A 186 20.98 -0.20 -2.05
C ASP A 186 19.74 -1.07 -1.80
N ILE A 187 19.89 -2.40 -1.79
CA ILE A 187 18.80 -3.34 -1.47
C ILE A 187 18.32 -3.16 -0.02
N VAL A 188 19.25 -3.03 0.94
CA VAL A 188 18.90 -2.84 2.35
C VAL A 188 18.14 -1.53 2.58
N ALA A 189 18.54 -0.44 1.93
CA ALA A 189 17.87 0.85 2.01
C ALA A 189 16.43 0.75 1.46
N PHE A 190 16.24 0.08 0.32
CA PHE A 190 14.92 -0.16 -0.25
C PHE A 190 14.02 -0.98 0.69
N ASP A 191 14.49 -2.12 1.19
CA ASP A 191 13.69 -2.99 2.07
C ASP A 191 13.30 -2.28 3.38
N THR A 192 14.24 -1.51 3.94
CA THR A 192 14.00 -0.71 5.14
C THR A 192 12.95 0.38 4.85
N ASN A 193 13.06 1.06 3.71
CA ASN A 193 12.12 2.09 3.30
C ASN A 193 10.71 1.54 3.05
N LEU A 194 10.59 0.37 2.40
CA LEU A 194 9.30 -0.28 2.18
C LEU A 194 8.62 -0.60 3.52
N ASN A 195 9.34 -1.20 4.46
CA ASN A 195 8.80 -1.49 5.79
C ASN A 195 8.40 -0.22 6.54
N HIS A 196 9.21 0.84 6.45
CA HIS A 196 8.93 2.13 7.07
C HIS A 196 7.65 2.78 6.51
N MET A 197 7.43 2.70 5.20
CA MET A 197 6.24 3.26 4.57
C MET A 197 4.98 2.40 4.77
N LEU A 198 5.13 1.09 5.01
CA LEU A 198 4.04 0.26 5.50
C LEU A 198 3.59 0.69 6.91
N MET A 199 4.52 1.05 7.80
CA MET A 199 4.18 1.62 9.10
C MET A 199 3.46 2.97 8.95
N LEU A 200 3.89 3.85 8.04
CA LEU A 200 3.14 5.08 7.74
C LEU A 200 1.71 4.77 7.29
N ALA A 201 1.53 3.78 6.41
CA ALA A 201 0.20 3.37 5.97
C ALA A 201 -0.70 2.92 7.13
N ASP A 202 -0.12 2.19 8.11
CA ASP A 202 -0.83 1.77 9.32
C ASP A 202 -1.25 3.00 10.14
N VAL A 203 -0.35 3.95 10.42
CA VAL A 203 -0.65 5.23 11.10
C VAL A 203 -1.79 5.99 10.42
N MET A 204 -1.76 6.06 9.08
CA MET A 204 -2.79 6.74 8.29
C MET A 204 -4.14 6.03 8.41
N SER A 205 -4.17 4.70 8.25
CA SER A 205 -5.42 3.94 8.38
C SER A 205 -6.02 4.04 9.78
N GLU A 206 -5.20 3.92 10.82
CA GLU A 206 -5.65 4.01 12.21
C GLU A 206 -6.24 5.38 12.53
N GLY A 207 -5.58 6.46 12.09
CA GLY A 207 -6.08 7.80 12.33
C GLY A 207 -7.43 8.05 11.66
N ILE A 208 -7.64 7.57 10.43
CA ILE A 208 -8.92 7.68 9.73
C ILE A 208 -10.00 6.90 10.48
N ILE A 209 -9.72 5.64 10.86
CA ILE A 209 -10.68 4.79 11.58
C ILE A 209 -11.06 5.42 12.93
N LYS A 210 -10.09 5.97 13.68
CA LYS A 210 -10.32 6.65 14.95
C LYS A 210 -11.18 7.91 14.79
N GLN A 211 -11.02 8.66 13.71
CA GLN A 211 -11.77 9.89 13.47
C GLN A 211 -13.19 9.64 12.94
N PHE A 212 -13.40 8.59 12.15
CA PHE A 212 -14.68 8.27 11.51
C PHE A 212 -15.23 6.89 11.89
N PRO A 213 -15.38 6.55 13.18
CA PRO A 213 -15.71 5.19 13.61
C PRO A 213 -17.03 4.68 13.02
N GLU A 214 -18.02 5.55 12.78
CA GLU A 214 -19.31 5.18 12.18
C GLU A 214 -19.20 4.65 10.75
N GLN A 215 -18.17 5.03 9.99
CA GLN A 215 -17.97 4.53 8.62
C GLN A 215 -17.39 3.11 8.58
N PHE A 216 -16.98 2.56 9.73
CA PHE A 216 -16.32 1.27 9.83
C PHE A 216 -17.07 0.26 10.72
N LYS A 217 -18.30 0.57 11.12
CA LYS A 217 -19.14 -0.37 11.89
C LYS A 217 -19.76 -1.45 11.01
#